data_AF-A0A1Y0N472-F1
#
_entry.id   AF-A0A1Y0N472-F1
#
_cell.length_a   1.000
_cell.length_b   1.000
_cell.length_c   1.000
_cell.angle_alpha   90.00
_cell.angle_beta   90.00
_cell.angle_gamma   90.00
#
_symmetry.space_group_name_H-M   'P 1'
#
loop_
_entity.id
_entity.type
_entity.pdbx_description
1 polymer ?
#
loop_
_entity_poly.entity_id
_entity_poly.type
_entity_poly.pdbx_seq_one_letter_code
_entity_poly.pdbx_strand_id
1 'polypeptide(L)'
;MGVQSTVVFTDLHGSTAVFGALGNVRATETITAITSWIANLSQSFGGRLVKTLGDGVMVVFAENAKAIDFVVEAQRAHSKGQHRQSSDVRLPIRIGIAKGEIEELAGDCYGDAVNVAARLCDLCGPNQIWASDSVVDSVSLARGVSTRSLGPIHIRGRVEACGVYQIEWREEEPSDFLTMQAQLVTDFGNERDVLGKEVCLRWGETVASFRSYELPVQIGRVKSAEFVVSDPRVSRNHAKLVWRNGGVILVDLSTYGTWVRFSDDAPGDILLRREECVLHGSGQLALGASFSDSTVPTVQFEIR
;
A
#
# COMPACT_ATOMS: atom_id res chain seq x y z
N MET A 1 10.61 9.04 -31.01
CA MET A 1 11.76 9.62 -30.28
C MET A 1 11.34 9.61 -28.83
N GLY A 2 11.95 8.78 -27.99
CA GLY A 2 11.50 8.65 -26.60
C GLY A 2 11.79 9.94 -25.82
N VAL A 3 10.85 10.30 -24.93
CA VAL A 3 10.93 11.50 -24.10
C VAL A 3 11.00 11.05 -22.64
N GLN A 4 11.92 11.62 -21.88
CA GLN A 4 11.96 11.40 -20.43
C GLN A 4 10.78 12.11 -19.78
N SER A 5 9.88 11.35 -19.16
CA SER A 5 8.69 11.88 -18.52
C SER A 5 8.43 11.22 -17.18
N THR A 6 7.76 11.95 -16.30
CA THR A 6 7.23 11.45 -15.04
C THR A 6 5.77 11.08 -15.25
N VAL A 7 5.46 9.80 -15.15
CA VAL A 7 4.12 9.26 -15.34
C VAL A 7 3.45 9.14 -13.98
N VAL A 8 2.24 9.66 -13.85
CA VAL A 8 1.39 9.55 -12.67
C VAL A 8 0.12 8.81 -13.04
N PHE A 9 -0.17 7.75 -12.30
CA PHE A 9 -1.47 7.10 -12.29
C PHE A 9 -2.16 7.41 -10.97
N THR A 10 -3.43 7.77 -11.05
CA THR A 10 -4.31 7.82 -9.88
C THR A 10 -5.46 6.85 -10.08
N ASP A 11 -5.98 6.30 -8.99
CA ASP A 11 -7.19 5.49 -9.01
C ASP A 11 -8.02 5.69 -7.73
N LEU A 12 -9.32 5.42 -7.80
CA LEU A 12 -10.25 5.54 -6.68
C LEU A 12 -10.47 4.16 -6.03
N HIS A 13 -9.91 4.01 -4.83
CA HIS A 13 -10.03 2.77 -4.08
C HIS A 13 -11.49 2.49 -3.66
N GLY A 14 -11.99 1.29 -3.98
CA GLY A 14 -13.36 0.88 -3.63
C GLY A 14 -14.44 1.45 -4.54
N SER A 15 -14.07 1.99 -5.71
CA SER A 15 -15.00 2.49 -6.75
C SER A 15 -16.09 1.46 -7.12
N THR A 16 -15.72 0.18 -7.26
CA THR A 16 -16.62 -0.93 -7.60
C THR A 16 -17.72 -1.15 -6.56
N ALA A 17 -17.40 -0.99 -5.27
CA ALA A 17 -18.39 -1.11 -4.19
C ALA A 17 -19.43 0.02 -4.22
N VAL A 18 -19.06 1.20 -4.74
CA VAL A 18 -19.97 2.35 -4.86
C VAL A 18 -21.07 2.11 -5.89
N PHE A 19 -20.80 1.35 -6.96
CA PHE A 19 -21.83 0.96 -7.93
C PHE A 19 -22.94 0.12 -7.29
N GLY A 20 -22.57 -0.79 -6.38
CA GLY A 20 -23.54 -1.60 -5.64
C GLY A 20 -24.34 -0.78 -4.62
N ALA A 21 -23.72 0.22 -3.98
CA ALA A 21 -24.35 1.00 -2.92
C ALA A 21 -25.24 2.16 -3.42
N LEU A 22 -24.82 2.87 -4.48
CA LEU A 22 -25.49 4.08 -4.99
C LEU A 22 -26.28 3.86 -6.28
N GLY A 23 -26.09 2.71 -6.95
CA GLY A 23 -26.57 2.46 -8.29
C GLY A 23 -25.71 3.13 -9.38
N ASN A 24 -25.78 2.59 -10.60
CA ASN A 24 -24.84 2.92 -11.68
C ASN A 24 -24.76 4.41 -12.03
N VAL A 25 -25.89 5.12 -12.09
CA VAL A 25 -25.92 6.51 -12.51
C VAL A 25 -25.18 7.41 -11.52
N ARG A 26 -25.53 7.33 -10.23
CA ARG A 26 -24.92 8.16 -9.17
C ARG A 26 -23.45 7.80 -8.92
N ALA A 27 -23.10 6.51 -9.01
CA ALA A 27 -21.71 6.06 -8.94
C ALA A 27 -20.87 6.66 -10.07
N THR A 28 -21.37 6.60 -11.31
CA THR A 28 -20.70 7.16 -12.48
C THR A 28 -20.54 8.68 -12.36
N GLU A 29 -21.57 9.40 -11.93
CA GLU A 29 -21.50 10.85 -11.70
C GLU A 29 -20.44 11.21 -10.64
N THR A 30 -20.42 10.48 -9.53
CA THR A 30 -19.47 10.72 -8.42
C THR A 30 -18.03 10.46 -8.87
N ILE A 31 -17.79 9.33 -9.53
CA ILE A 31 -16.46 8.96 -10.03
C ILE A 31 -15.99 9.97 -11.07
N THR A 32 -16.86 10.33 -12.03
CA THR A 32 -16.54 11.29 -13.08
C THR A 32 -16.21 12.67 -12.51
N ALA A 33 -16.92 13.11 -11.47
CA ALA A 33 -16.65 14.37 -10.80
C ALA A 33 -15.26 14.38 -10.13
N ILE A 34 -14.89 13.30 -9.45
CA ILE A 34 -13.58 13.19 -8.80
C ILE A 34 -12.46 13.09 -9.84
N THR A 35 -12.59 12.23 -10.85
CA THR A 35 -11.56 12.07 -11.89
C THR A 35 -11.38 13.34 -12.72
N SER A 36 -12.46 14.07 -13.02
CA SER A 36 -12.40 15.39 -13.68
C SER A 36 -11.72 16.44 -12.80
N TRP A 37 -11.99 16.43 -11.50
CA TRP A 37 -11.32 17.31 -10.55
C TRP A 37 -9.81 17.04 -10.48
N ILE A 38 -9.40 15.77 -10.39
CA ILE A 38 -7.98 15.36 -10.42
C ILE A 38 -7.32 15.81 -11.72
N ALA A 39 -7.98 15.59 -12.87
CA ALA A 39 -7.48 16.00 -14.18
C ALA A 39 -7.25 17.51 -14.26
N ASN A 40 -8.21 18.33 -13.81
CA ASN A 40 -8.09 19.80 -13.81
C ASN A 40 -7.00 20.28 -12.84
N LEU A 41 -6.89 19.64 -11.67
CA LEU A 41 -5.82 19.94 -10.72
C LEU A 41 -4.45 19.65 -11.36
N SER A 42 -4.31 18.53 -12.06
CA SER A 42 -3.05 18.15 -12.71
C SER A 42 -2.56 19.18 -13.73
N GLN A 43 -3.47 19.77 -14.51
CA GLN A 43 -3.15 20.82 -15.48
C GLN A 43 -2.65 22.10 -14.80
N SER A 44 -3.18 22.43 -13.61
CA SER A 44 -2.74 23.60 -12.83
C SER A 44 -1.30 23.47 -12.33
N PHE A 45 -0.78 22.24 -12.24
CA PHE A 45 0.62 21.95 -11.92
C PHE A 45 1.50 21.72 -13.17
N GLY A 46 0.97 21.96 -14.38
CA GLY A 46 1.69 21.76 -15.64
C GLY A 46 1.71 20.31 -16.14
N GLY A 47 0.83 19.46 -15.59
CA GLY A 47 0.64 18.09 -16.06
C GLY A 47 -0.18 18.02 -17.34
N ARG A 48 0.15 17.07 -18.21
CA ARG A 48 -0.62 16.74 -19.41
C ARG A 48 -1.44 15.49 -19.14
N LEU A 49 -2.77 15.63 -19.14
CA LEU A 49 -3.68 14.48 -19.10
C LEU A 49 -3.50 13.66 -20.38
N VAL A 50 -3.18 12.37 -20.24
CA VAL A 50 -3.08 11.42 -21.35
C VAL A 50 -4.43 10.79 -21.60
N LYS A 51 -5.03 10.19 -20.57
CA LYS A 51 -6.33 9.52 -20.65
C LYS A 51 -6.98 9.34 -19.27
N THR A 52 -8.28 9.14 -19.28
CA THR A 52 -9.07 8.66 -18.14
C THR A 52 -9.31 7.16 -18.29
N LEU A 53 -9.40 6.45 -17.16
CA LEU A 53 -9.51 4.98 -17.10
C LEU A 53 -10.84 4.53 -16.48
N GLY A 54 -11.81 5.44 -16.38
CA GLY A 54 -13.05 5.25 -15.63
C GLY A 54 -12.93 5.89 -14.25
N ASP A 55 -12.36 5.16 -13.30
CA ASP A 55 -12.08 5.57 -11.92
C ASP A 55 -10.66 6.07 -11.69
N GLY A 56 -9.78 5.92 -12.69
CA GLY A 56 -8.42 6.46 -12.67
C GLY A 56 -8.13 7.52 -13.72
N VAL A 57 -7.01 8.21 -13.54
CA VAL A 57 -6.43 9.10 -14.56
C VAL A 57 -4.95 8.81 -14.76
N MET A 58 -4.49 9.00 -15.99
CA MET A 58 -3.09 8.94 -16.38
C MET A 58 -2.63 10.33 -16.82
N VAL A 59 -1.63 10.86 -16.13
CA VAL A 59 -1.06 12.19 -16.37
C VAL A 59 0.44 12.06 -16.53
N VAL A 60 1.03 12.87 -17.41
CA VAL A 60 2.50 12.97 -17.54
C VAL A 60 2.99 14.37 -17.23
N PHE A 61 4.18 14.44 -16.64
CA PHE A 61 4.89 15.67 -16.30
C PHE A 61 6.31 15.62 -16.85
N ALA A 62 6.81 16.76 -17.33
CA ALA A 62 8.21 16.89 -17.73
C ALA A 62 9.15 16.86 -16.51
N GLU A 63 8.68 17.36 -15.36
CA GLU A 63 9.49 17.52 -14.14
C GLU A 63 8.93 16.68 -12.97
N ASN A 64 9.83 15.97 -12.28
CA ASN A 64 9.48 15.18 -11.09
C ASN A 64 8.84 16.03 -9.99
N ALA A 65 9.39 17.22 -9.74
CA ALA A 65 8.91 18.11 -8.68
C ALA A 65 7.44 18.52 -8.88
N LYS A 66 7.05 18.84 -10.12
CA LYS A 66 5.67 19.17 -10.47
C LYS A 66 4.71 18.00 -10.28
N ALA A 67 5.15 16.78 -10.63
CA ALA A 67 4.38 15.58 -10.37
C ALA A 67 4.17 15.36 -8.87
N ILE A 68 5.22 15.50 -8.05
CA ILE A 68 5.15 15.36 -6.58
C ILE A 68 4.24 16.42 -5.97
N ASP A 69 4.40 17.69 -6.33
CA ASP A 69 3.56 18.78 -5.83
C ASP A 69 2.07 18.53 -6.14
N PHE A 70 1.78 18.10 -7.38
CA PHE A 70 0.44 17.73 -7.80
C PHE A 70 -0.17 16.61 -6.95
N VAL A 71 0.54 15.49 -6.76
CA VAL A 71 -0.04 14.34 -6.06
C VAL A 71 -0.21 14.59 -4.56
N VAL A 72 0.68 15.38 -3.97
CA VAL A 72 0.59 15.82 -2.57
C VAL A 72 -0.63 16.73 -2.40
N GLU A 73 -0.80 17.70 -3.30
CA GLU A 73 -1.96 18.59 -3.26
C GLU A 73 -3.26 17.81 -3.53
N ALA A 74 -3.26 16.87 -4.47
CA ALA A 74 -4.42 16.00 -4.72
C ALA A 74 -4.84 15.26 -3.45
N GLN A 75 -3.91 14.66 -2.70
CA GLN A 75 -4.25 13.98 -1.44
C GLN A 75 -4.74 14.97 -0.37
N ARG A 76 -4.07 16.12 -0.20
CA ARG A 76 -4.43 17.13 0.80
C ARG A 76 -5.80 17.75 0.54
N ALA A 77 -6.06 18.18 -0.70
CA ALA A 77 -7.32 18.76 -1.13
C ALA A 77 -8.47 17.75 -1.08
N HIS A 78 -8.21 16.49 -1.45
CA HIS A 78 -9.18 15.41 -1.33
C HIS A 78 -9.53 15.11 0.14
N SER A 79 -8.52 15.05 1.02
CA SER A 79 -8.71 14.85 2.47
C SER A 79 -9.57 15.95 3.11
N LYS A 80 -9.33 17.21 2.72
CA LYS A 80 -10.11 18.40 3.12
C LYS A 80 -11.50 18.47 2.47
N GLY A 81 -11.81 17.58 1.52
CA GLY A 81 -13.11 17.53 0.85
C GLY A 81 -13.36 18.67 -0.13
N GLN A 82 -12.32 19.33 -0.66
CA GLN A 82 -12.46 20.53 -1.50
C GLN A 82 -13.17 20.30 -2.85
N HIS A 83 -13.31 19.06 -3.27
CA HIS A 83 -14.01 18.65 -4.49
C HIS A 83 -15.51 18.31 -4.25
N ARG A 84 -15.98 18.36 -3.00
CA ARG A 84 -17.34 17.92 -2.64
C ARG A 84 -18.37 18.99 -2.93
N GLN A 85 -19.33 18.66 -3.80
CA GLN A 85 -20.52 19.47 -4.06
C GLN A 85 -21.78 18.89 -3.41
N SER A 86 -21.86 17.57 -3.15
CA SER A 86 -23.14 16.98 -2.66
C SER A 86 -23.13 15.51 -2.17
N SER A 87 -22.00 14.76 -2.17
CA SER A 87 -22.00 13.34 -1.78
C SER A 87 -21.18 13.05 -0.51
N ASP A 88 -21.76 12.28 0.41
CA ASP A 88 -21.11 11.81 1.65
C ASP A 88 -20.04 10.74 1.41
N VAL A 89 -20.00 10.15 0.22
CA VAL A 89 -19.07 9.08 -0.12
C VAL A 89 -17.64 9.63 -0.21
N ARG A 90 -16.70 9.01 0.53
CA ARG A 90 -15.26 9.24 0.40
C ARG A 90 -14.67 8.06 -0.35
N LEU A 91 -14.17 8.31 -1.56
CA LEU A 91 -13.38 7.34 -2.31
C LEU A 91 -11.90 7.67 -2.13
N PRO A 92 -11.13 6.91 -1.33
CA PRO A 92 -9.71 7.19 -1.16
C PRO A 92 -8.97 7.16 -2.50
N ILE A 93 -8.06 8.11 -2.71
CA ILE A 93 -7.23 8.13 -3.91
C ILE A 93 -5.96 7.33 -3.64
N ARG A 94 -5.60 6.45 -4.55
CA ARG A 94 -4.31 5.76 -4.57
C ARG A 94 -3.50 6.26 -5.78
N ILE A 95 -2.20 6.43 -5.61
CA ILE A 95 -1.35 7.12 -6.59
C ILE A 95 -0.02 6.39 -6.78
N GLY A 96 0.32 6.11 -8.04
CA GLY A 96 1.60 5.55 -8.45
C GLY A 96 2.35 6.51 -9.38
N ILE A 97 3.65 6.68 -9.16
CA ILE A 97 4.51 7.60 -9.91
C ILE A 97 5.78 6.89 -10.36
N ALA A 98 6.16 7.05 -11.62
CA ALA A 98 7.45 6.59 -12.09
C ALA A 98 8.03 7.53 -13.14
N LYS A 99 9.35 7.65 -13.17
CA LYS A 99 10.07 8.38 -14.21
C LYS A 99 10.84 7.43 -15.11
N GLY A 100 10.78 7.69 -16.41
CA GLY A 100 11.62 7.04 -17.40
C GLY A 100 11.29 7.49 -18.81
N GLU A 101 11.84 6.77 -19.78
CA GLU A 101 11.58 7.02 -21.19
C GLU A 101 10.18 6.54 -21.57
N ILE A 102 9.42 7.38 -22.27
CA ILE A 102 8.13 7.04 -22.84
C ILE A 102 8.11 7.33 -24.34
N GLU A 103 7.39 6.50 -25.08
CA GLU A 103 7.03 6.73 -26.48
C GLU A 103 5.61 7.25 -26.57
N GLU A 104 5.44 8.38 -27.27
CA GLU A 104 4.12 8.93 -27.56
C GLU A 104 3.64 8.43 -28.93
N LEU A 105 2.47 7.80 -28.95
CA LEU A 105 1.85 7.28 -30.17
C LEU A 105 0.35 7.59 -30.15
N ALA A 106 -0.12 8.32 -31.16
CA ALA A 106 -1.53 8.68 -31.33
C ALA A 106 -2.20 9.33 -30.09
N GLY A 107 -1.43 10.09 -29.31
CA GLY A 107 -1.91 10.76 -28.10
C GLY A 107 -1.86 9.91 -26.83
N ASP A 108 -1.49 8.63 -26.93
CA ASP A 108 -1.24 7.75 -25.80
C ASP A 108 0.27 7.67 -25.50
N CYS A 109 0.62 7.15 -24.32
CA CYS A 109 2.01 6.98 -23.89
C CYS A 109 2.29 5.53 -23.52
N TYR A 110 3.40 5.00 -24.03
CA TYR A 110 3.86 3.64 -23.78
C TYR A 110 5.29 3.69 -23.25
N GLY A 111 5.68 2.67 -22.51
CA GLY A 111 7.05 2.55 -22.01
C GLY A 111 7.09 1.92 -20.63
N ASP A 112 8.30 1.63 -20.19
CA ASP A 112 8.55 1.02 -18.89
C ASP A 112 8.03 1.89 -17.74
N ALA A 113 8.23 3.22 -17.80
CA ALA A 113 7.73 4.14 -16.79
C ALA A 113 6.20 4.09 -16.64
N VAL A 114 5.47 3.89 -17.75
CA VAL A 114 4.00 3.76 -17.74
C VAL A 114 3.60 2.49 -16.97
N ASN A 115 4.25 1.37 -17.27
CA ASN A 115 3.99 0.09 -16.61
C ASN A 115 4.33 0.13 -15.12
N VAL A 116 5.46 0.75 -14.77
CA VAL A 116 5.89 0.91 -13.38
C VAL A 116 4.90 1.79 -12.61
N ALA A 117 4.55 2.97 -13.12
CA ALA A 117 3.63 3.87 -12.44
C ALA A 117 2.24 3.24 -12.23
N ALA A 118 1.70 2.56 -13.25
CA ALA A 118 0.44 1.82 -13.14
C ALA A 118 0.52 0.75 -12.05
N ARG A 119 1.61 -0.03 -12.03
CA ARG A 119 1.78 -1.10 -11.04
C ARG A 119 1.93 -0.56 -9.62
N LEU A 120 2.66 0.53 -9.44
CA LEU A 120 2.77 1.20 -8.14
C LEU A 120 1.40 1.70 -7.65
N CYS A 121 0.57 2.24 -8.56
CA CYS A 121 -0.79 2.65 -8.25
C CYS A 121 -1.66 1.46 -7.78
N ASP A 122 -1.56 0.33 -8.47
CA ASP A 122 -2.30 -0.89 -8.12
C ASP A 122 -1.91 -1.45 -6.74
N LEU A 123 -0.62 -1.40 -6.41
CA LEU A 123 -0.08 -1.94 -5.16
C LEU A 123 -0.28 -1.01 -3.96
N CYS A 124 -0.34 0.30 -4.20
CA CYS A 124 -0.47 1.26 -3.11
C CYS A 124 -1.89 1.27 -2.52
N GLY A 125 -1.95 1.42 -1.20
CA GLY A 125 -3.19 1.43 -0.43
C GLY A 125 -3.96 2.74 -0.53
N PRO A 126 -5.14 2.82 0.11
CA PRO A 126 -5.97 4.02 0.11
C PRO A 126 -5.24 5.23 0.72
N ASN A 127 -5.30 6.38 0.05
CA ASN A 127 -4.62 7.63 0.42
C ASN A 127 -3.09 7.55 0.42
N GLN A 128 -2.51 6.60 -0.30
CA GLN A 128 -1.06 6.47 -0.43
C GLN A 128 -0.55 7.01 -1.77
N ILE A 129 0.72 7.39 -1.76
CA ILE A 129 1.48 7.81 -2.93
C ILE A 129 2.75 6.97 -2.96
N TRP A 130 2.93 6.13 -3.97
CA TRP A 130 4.15 5.36 -4.18
C TRP A 130 4.88 5.87 -5.42
N ALA A 131 6.20 6.00 -5.31
CA ALA A 131 7.06 6.53 -6.35
C ALA A 131 8.27 5.63 -6.57
N SER A 132 8.74 5.51 -7.81
CA SER A 132 10.05 4.89 -8.08
C SER A 132 11.19 5.76 -7.53
N ASP A 133 12.32 5.14 -7.25
CA ASP A 133 13.60 5.79 -6.91
C ASP A 133 13.94 6.98 -7.84
N SER A 134 13.80 6.80 -9.15
CA SER A 134 14.08 7.81 -10.18
C SER A 134 13.25 9.10 -10.04
N VAL A 135 12.12 9.04 -9.34
CA VAL A 135 11.27 10.20 -9.05
C VAL A 135 11.79 10.96 -7.82
N VAL A 136 12.28 10.24 -6.80
CA VAL A 136 12.70 10.82 -5.51
C VAL A 136 14.16 11.30 -5.53
N ASP A 137 15.05 10.60 -6.23
CA ASP A 137 16.50 10.86 -6.21
C ASP A 137 16.91 12.25 -6.72
N SER A 138 16.02 12.95 -7.42
CA SER A 138 16.30 14.22 -8.09
C SER A 138 15.42 15.39 -7.63
N VAL A 139 14.74 15.28 -6.48
CA VAL A 139 13.81 16.31 -6.00
C VAL A 139 14.09 16.74 -4.56
N SER A 140 14.11 18.06 -4.36
CA SER A 140 13.96 18.66 -3.01
C SER A 140 12.49 18.70 -2.66
N LEU A 141 12.08 17.95 -1.63
CA LEU A 141 10.69 17.86 -1.22
C LEU A 141 10.22 19.17 -0.56
N ALA A 142 8.94 19.52 -0.78
CA ALA A 142 8.30 20.64 -0.11
C ALA A 142 8.19 20.41 1.41
N ARG A 143 8.01 21.49 2.17
CA ARG A 143 7.86 21.42 3.63
C ARG A 143 6.66 20.55 4.02
N GLY A 144 6.86 19.66 5.00
CA GLY A 144 5.82 18.72 5.46
C GLY A 144 5.56 17.56 4.50
N VAL A 145 6.50 17.31 3.57
CA VAL A 145 6.53 16.11 2.73
C VAL A 145 7.81 15.35 3.04
N SER A 146 7.69 14.07 3.37
CA SER A 146 8.82 13.17 3.58
C SER A 146 8.69 11.92 2.74
N THR A 147 9.76 11.15 2.62
CA THR A 147 9.77 9.89 1.88
C THR A 147 10.23 8.75 2.78
N ARG A 148 9.56 7.60 2.64
CA ARG A 148 9.93 6.35 3.31
C ARG A 148 10.26 5.30 2.26
N SER A 149 11.48 4.75 2.30
CA SER A 149 11.83 3.64 1.41
C SER A 149 11.01 2.41 1.78
N LEU A 150 10.43 1.76 0.77
CA LEU A 150 9.73 0.48 0.86
C LEU A 150 10.61 -0.69 0.40
N GLY A 151 11.84 -0.41 -0.05
CA GLY A 151 12.74 -1.38 -0.64
C GLY A 151 12.41 -1.73 -2.10
N PRO A 152 13.09 -2.74 -2.66
CA PRO A 152 12.92 -3.15 -4.04
C PRO A 152 11.61 -3.96 -4.23
N ILE A 153 10.80 -3.58 -5.22
CA ILE A 153 9.58 -4.29 -5.62
C ILE A 153 9.76 -4.87 -7.02
N HIS A 154 9.44 -6.16 -7.19
CA HIS A 154 9.45 -6.81 -8.50
C HIS A 154 8.18 -6.46 -9.28
N ILE A 155 8.35 -5.86 -10.45
CA ILE A 155 7.24 -5.49 -11.35
C ILE A 155 7.21 -6.51 -12.48
N ARG A 156 6.03 -7.12 -12.69
CA ARG A 156 5.84 -8.13 -13.75
C ARG A 156 6.31 -7.57 -15.10
N GLY A 157 7.22 -8.28 -15.75
CA GLY A 157 7.80 -7.87 -17.04
C GLY A 157 9.15 -7.16 -16.95
N ARG A 158 9.66 -6.88 -15.73
CA ARG A 158 11.05 -6.43 -15.53
C ARG A 158 11.89 -7.56 -14.92
N VAL A 159 13.17 -7.58 -15.31
CA VAL A 159 14.20 -8.47 -14.75
C VAL A 159 14.77 -7.89 -13.45
N GLU A 160 14.85 -6.55 -13.37
CA GLU A 160 15.40 -5.83 -12.22
C GLU A 160 14.28 -5.32 -11.30
N ALA A 161 14.51 -5.43 -9.99
CA ALA A 161 13.58 -4.91 -9.00
C ALA A 161 13.67 -3.37 -8.95
N CYS A 162 12.52 -2.71 -8.87
CA CYS A 162 12.43 -1.25 -8.83
C CYS A 162 12.50 -0.78 -7.38
N GLY A 163 13.38 0.17 -7.05
CA GLY A 163 13.36 0.81 -5.74
C GLY A 163 12.08 1.64 -5.58
N VAL A 164 11.34 1.45 -4.49
CA VAL A 164 10.08 2.14 -4.26
C VAL A 164 10.13 2.95 -2.98
N TYR A 165 9.54 4.14 -3.03
CA TYR A 165 9.36 5.05 -1.91
C TYR A 165 7.88 5.37 -1.73
N GLN A 166 7.43 5.44 -0.48
CA GLN A 166 6.18 6.07 -0.12
C GLN A 166 6.41 7.55 0.13
N ILE A 167 5.64 8.42 -0.52
CA ILE A 167 5.63 9.85 -0.23
C ILE A 167 4.58 10.10 0.86
N GLU A 168 5.05 10.59 2.01
CA GLU A 168 4.22 11.00 3.14
C GLU A 168 3.81 12.46 2.95
N TRP A 169 2.52 12.69 2.71
CA TRP A 169 1.97 14.01 2.36
C TRP A 169 1.29 14.72 3.54
N ARG A 170 1.10 14.02 4.66
CA ARG A 170 0.51 14.58 5.87
C ARG A 170 1.60 15.36 6.60
N GLU A 171 1.30 16.61 6.90
CA GLU A 171 2.11 17.36 7.84
C GLU A 171 2.07 16.60 9.17
N GLU A 172 3.24 16.20 9.67
CA GLU A 172 3.37 15.78 11.05
C GLU A 172 2.81 16.93 11.90
N GLU A 173 1.64 16.73 12.51
CA GLU A 173 1.35 17.39 13.78
C GLU A 173 2.59 17.11 14.66
N PRO A 174 3.25 18.15 15.19
CA PRO A 174 4.56 18.02 15.80
C PRO A 174 4.56 16.88 16.82
N SER A 175 5.59 16.04 16.74
CA SER A 175 5.80 14.81 17.52
C SER A 175 5.92 15.02 19.05
N ASP A 176 5.43 16.14 19.59
CA ASP A 176 5.45 16.48 21.02
C ASP A 176 4.38 15.72 21.84
N PHE A 177 3.55 14.89 21.22
CA PHE A 177 2.55 14.07 21.91
C PHE A 177 2.98 12.62 22.23
N LEU A 178 4.22 12.21 21.93
CA LEU A 178 4.66 10.82 22.12
C LEU A 178 5.35 10.50 23.46
N THR A 179 5.45 11.46 24.39
CA THR A 179 5.88 11.19 25.78
C THR A 179 4.75 11.27 26.81
N MET A 180 3.58 10.72 26.49
CA MET A 180 2.66 10.31 27.54
C MET A 180 2.78 8.80 27.76
N GLN A 181 3.36 8.42 28.90
CA GLN A 181 3.14 7.09 29.46
C GLN A 181 1.63 6.88 29.58
N ALA A 182 1.09 5.97 28.77
CA ALA A 182 -0.33 5.64 28.83
C ALA A 182 -0.63 5.01 30.21
N GLN A 183 -1.48 5.69 30.99
CA GLN A 183 -2.23 5.03 32.04
C GLN A 183 -3.20 4.06 31.36
N LEU A 184 -3.15 2.80 31.77
CA LEU A 184 -4.09 1.76 31.38
C LEU A 184 -5.51 2.19 31.73
N VAL A 185 -6.24 2.68 30.73
CA VAL A 185 -7.70 2.79 30.79
C VAL A 185 -8.25 1.48 30.25
N THR A 186 -8.64 0.61 31.18
CA THR A 186 -9.43 -0.59 30.91
C THR A 186 -10.88 -0.17 30.71
N ASP A 187 -11.24 0.27 29.51
CA ASP A 187 -12.63 0.17 29.05
C ASP A 187 -12.71 0.42 27.53
N PHE A 188 -12.94 -0.64 26.76
CA PHE A 188 -13.41 -0.52 25.38
C PHE A 188 -14.57 -1.48 25.17
N GLY A 189 -15.74 -1.05 25.65
CA GLY A 189 -17.01 -1.53 25.17
C GLY A 189 -17.29 -0.99 23.77
N ASN A 190 -17.58 -1.90 22.84
CA ASN A 190 -18.41 -1.70 21.65
C ASN A 190 -18.24 -0.38 20.87
N GLU A 191 -17.23 -0.30 20.00
CA GLU A 191 -17.33 0.51 18.78
C GLU A 191 -17.21 -0.38 17.55
N ARG A 192 -18.13 -0.18 16.61
CA ARG A 192 -18.41 -1.03 15.46
C ARG A 192 -17.22 -1.05 14.50
N ASP A 193 -16.91 -2.24 14.01
CA ASP A 193 -15.86 -2.52 13.02
C ASP A 193 -16.12 -1.78 11.69
N VAL A 194 -15.31 -0.76 11.39
CA VAL A 194 -15.42 0.07 10.17
C VAL A 194 -14.53 -0.46 9.04
N LEU A 195 -13.63 -1.42 9.30
CA LEU A 195 -12.65 -1.90 8.31
C LEU A 195 -12.77 -3.39 7.98
N GLY A 196 -13.46 -4.19 8.81
CA GLY A 196 -13.91 -5.55 8.52
C GLY A 196 -12.81 -6.59 8.29
N LYS A 197 -11.53 -6.19 8.24
CA LYS A 197 -10.45 -7.10 7.89
C LYS A 197 -9.95 -7.89 9.09
N GLU A 198 -9.86 -9.19 8.87
CA GLU A 198 -9.46 -10.20 9.84
C GLU A 198 -8.31 -11.04 9.28
N VAL A 199 -7.29 -11.29 10.09
CA VAL A 199 -6.23 -12.25 9.75
C VAL A 199 -6.45 -13.53 10.53
N CYS A 200 -6.71 -14.62 9.81
CA CYS A 200 -6.76 -15.96 10.36
C CYS A 200 -5.38 -16.60 10.20
N LEU A 201 -4.82 -17.12 11.30
CA LEU A 201 -3.60 -17.92 11.32
C LEU A 201 -3.93 -19.37 11.72
N ARG A 202 -3.31 -20.34 11.05
CA ARG A 202 -3.40 -21.76 11.39
C ARG A 202 -2.04 -22.44 11.38
N TRP A 203 -1.74 -23.17 12.45
CA TRP A 203 -0.57 -24.05 12.55
C TRP A 203 -0.95 -25.35 13.23
N GLY A 204 -0.98 -26.46 12.46
CA GLY A 204 -1.51 -27.73 12.94
C GLY A 204 -2.97 -27.59 13.40
N GLU A 205 -3.24 -27.92 14.66
CA GLU A 205 -4.55 -27.76 15.31
C GLU A 205 -4.78 -26.36 15.90
N THR A 206 -3.73 -25.53 15.97
CA THR A 206 -3.83 -24.18 16.53
C THR A 206 -4.40 -23.24 15.48
N VAL A 207 -5.53 -22.61 15.77
CA VAL A 207 -6.17 -21.60 14.91
C VAL A 207 -6.44 -20.37 15.75
N ALA A 208 -6.09 -19.20 15.23
CA ALA A 208 -6.42 -17.92 15.85
C ALA A 208 -6.82 -16.92 14.76
N SER A 209 -7.77 -16.06 15.08
CA SER A 209 -8.19 -14.98 14.21
C SER A 209 -8.04 -13.67 14.96
N PHE A 210 -7.49 -12.68 14.27
CA PHE A 210 -7.22 -11.36 14.84
C PHE A 210 -7.80 -10.29 13.94
N ARG A 211 -8.55 -9.37 14.53
CA ARG A 211 -9.10 -8.22 13.83
C ARG A 211 -8.08 -7.10 13.76
N SER A 212 -8.29 -6.18 12.82
CA SER A 212 -7.39 -5.03 12.60
C SER A 212 -7.07 -4.23 13.87
N TYR A 213 -8.03 -4.07 14.80
CA TYR A 213 -7.84 -3.35 16.07
C TYR A 213 -7.12 -4.15 17.16
N GLU A 214 -7.00 -5.48 17.01
CA GLU A 214 -6.25 -6.36 17.92
C GLU A 214 -4.76 -6.40 17.55
N LEU A 215 -4.39 -5.89 16.37
CA LEU A 215 -3.00 -5.77 15.96
C LEU A 215 -2.35 -4.58 16.68
N PRO A 216 -1.11 -4.74 17.19
CA PRO A 216 -0.16 -5.78 16.81
C PRO A 216 -0.24 -7.08 17.63
N VAL A 217 -0.07 -8.23 16.96
CA VAL A 217 0.03 -9.54 17.62
C VAL A 217 1.37 -10.20 17.32
N GLN A 218 1.99 -10.83 18.31
CA GLN A 218 3.27 -11.52 18.19
C GLN A 218 3.05 -12.99 17.80
N ILE A 219 3.95 -13.47 16.95
CA ILE A 219 4.13 -14.88 16.60
C ILE A 219 5.46 -15.34 17.19
N GLY A 220 5.44 -16.45 17.93
CA GLY A 220 6.66 -16.94 18.55
C GLY A 220 6.51 -18.29 19.23
N ARG A 221 7.65 -18.83 19.70
CA ARG A 221 7.70 -20.15 20.35
C ARG A 221 7.21 -20.17 21.80
N VAL A 222 7.21 -19.03 22.47
CA VAL A 222 6.89 -18.94 23.90
C VAL A 222 5.42 -18.59 24.11
N LYS A 223 4.87 -19.01 25.26
CA LYS A 223 3.47 -18.78 25.63
C LYS A 223 3.08 -17.30 25.81
N SER A 224 4.05 -16.40 25.84
CA SER A 224 3.80 -14.96 25.89
C SER A 224 3.47 -14.35 24.52
N ALA A 225 3.60 -15.11 23.42
CA ALA A 225 3.14 -14.68 22.10
C ALA A 225 1.64 -14.97 21.96
N GLU A 226 0.92 -14.08 21.30
CA GLU A 226 -0.52 -14.22 21.04
C GLU A 226 -0.80 -15.39 20.07
N PHE A 227 0.11 -15.67 19.14
CA PHE A 227 0.08 -16.87 18.31
C PHE A 227 1.32 -17.74 18.53
N VAL A 228 1.14 -18.88 19.20
CA VAL A 228 2.24 -19.74 19.63
C VAL A 228 2.53 -20.82 18.60
N VAL A 229 3.78 -20.85 18.11
CA VAL A 229 4.30 -21.90 17.23
C VAL A 229 5.42 -22.64 17.97
N SER A 230 5.06 -23.74 18.63
CA SER A 230 5.94 -24.49 19.52
C SER A 230 6.93 -25.40 18.76
N ASP A 231 7.83 -24.80 17.98
CA ASP A 231 8.91 -25.50 17.26
C ASP A 231 10.28 -24.87 17.58
N PRO A 232 11.34 -25.64 17.91
CA PRO A 232 12.65 -25.10 18.30
C PRO A 232 13.31 -24.13 17.31
N ARG A 233 12.99 -24.21 16.01
CA ARG A 233 13.51 -23.30 14.98
C ARG A 233 12.84 -21.92 15.03
N VAL A 234 11.66 -21.85 15.63
CA VAL A 234 10.94 -20.59 15.84
C VAL A 234 11.56 -19.83 17.01
N SER A 235 11.80 -18.55 16.77
CA SER A 235 12.36 -17.65 17.78
C SER A 235 11.32 -17.35 18.86
N ARG A 236 11.76 -16.95 20.06
CA ARG A 236 10.84 -16.62 21.16
C ARG A 236 9.91 -15.46 20.77
N ASN A 237 10.47 -14.42 20.19
CA ASN A 237 9.76 -13.41 19.43
C ASN A 237 10.21 -13.56 17.97
N HIS A 238 9.39 -14.17 17.13
CA HIS A 238 9.81 -14.54 15.77
C HIS A 238 9.32 -13.54 14.74
N ALA A 239 8.05 -13.19 14.79
CA ALA A 239 7.48 -12.19 13.93
C ALA A 239 6.33 -11.49 14.65
N LYS A 240 5.86 -10.39 14.07
CA LYS A 240 4.63 -9.76 14.52
C LYS A 240 3.77 -9.35 13.34
N LEU A 241 2.46 -9.43 13.52
CA LEU A 241 1.50 -8.82 12.62
C LEU A 241 1.19 -7.42 13.12
N VAL A 242 1.24 -6.43 12.23
CA VAL A 242 0.88 -5.05 12.53
C VAL A 242 -0.17 -4.60 11.52
N TRP A 243 -1.19 -3.86 11.98
CA TRP A 243 -2.10 -3.18 11.07
C TRP A 243 -1.48 -1.86 10.65
N ARG A 244 -1.23 -1.69 9.36
CA ARG A 244 -0.73 -0.44 8.80
C ARG A 244 -1.34 -0.22 7.43
N ASN A 245 -1.79 1.01 7.16
CA ASN A 245 -2.28 1.44 5.85
C ASN A 245 -3.39 0.57 5.23
N GLY A 246 -4.29 0.01 6.06
CA GLY A 246 -5.41 -0.81 5.57
C GLY A 246 -5.06 -2.27 5.22
N GLY A 247 -3.84 -2.69 5.55
CA GLY A 247 -3.33 -4.04 5.34
C GLY A 247 -2.68 -4.63 6.60
N VAL A 248 -2.54 -5.94 6.59
CA VAL A 248 -1.83 -6.69 7.62
C VAL A 248 -0.38 -6.83 7.17
N ILE A 249 0.56 -6.32 7.95
CA ILE A 249 1.98 -6.41 7.66
C ILE A 249 2.62 -7.43 8.61
N LEU A 250 3.31 -8.41 8.04
CA LEU A 250 4.20 -9.30 8.77
C LEU A 250 5.57 -8.64 8.90
N VAL A 251 6.04 -8.46 10.13
CA VAL A 251 7.38 -7.97 10.43
C VAL A 251 8.19 -9.12 11.01
N ASP A 252 9.26 -9.52 10.33
CA ASP A 252 10.19 -10.53 10.84
C ASP A 252 11.07 -9.93 11.93
N LEU A 253 11.18 -10.63 13.07
CA LEU A 253 12.04 -10.29 14.20
C LEU A 253 13.01 -11.44 14.51
N SER A 254 13.06 -12.45 13.65
CA SER A 254 13.66 -13.74 13.93
C SER A 254 15.17 -13.75 13.69
N THR A 255 15.81 -14.81 14.19
CA THR A 255 17.25 -15.02 13.94
C THR A 255 17.54 -15.60 12.56
N TYR A 256 16.67 -16.48 12.06
CA TYR A 256 16.92 -17.26 10.84
C TYR A 256 16.08 -16.82 9.63
N GLY A 257 15.11 -15.94 9.85
CA GLY A 257 14.20 -15.41 8.85
C GLY A 257 12.85 -16.11 8.82
N THR A 258 11.92 -15.47 8.11
CA THR A 258 10.58 -15.98 7.82
C THR A 258 10.40 -16.04 6.31
N TRP A 259 9.93 -17.15 5.76
CA TRP A 259 9.60 -17.28 4.34
C TRP A 259 8.10 -17.13 4.14
N VAL A 260 7.68 -16.31 3.18
CA VAL A 260 6.28 -16.10 2.84
C VAL A 260 6.02 -16.70 1.46
N ARG A 261 4.97 -17.51 1.35
CA ARG A 261 4.48 -18.07 0.09
C ARG A 261 3.01 -17.75 -0.05
N PHE A 262 2.62 -17.03 -1.09
CA PHE A 262 1.22 -16.73 -1.38
C PHE A 262 0.57 -17.89 -2.17
N SER A 263 -0.73 -18.12 -1.96
CA SER A 263 -1.49 -19.17 -2.67
C SER A 263 -1.81 -18.79 -4.12
N ASP A 264 -1.87 -17.49 -4.42
CA ASP A 264 -2.11 -16.99 -5.76
C ASP A 264 -0.81 -17.14 -6.57
N ASP A 265 -0.89 -17.77 -7.75
CA ASP A 265 0.11 -18.23 -8.74
C ASP A 265 1.36 -17.32 -9.02
N ALA A 266 2.02 -16.84 -7.97
CA ALA A 266 3.24 -16.05 -8.00
C ALA A 266 4.46 -16.98 -7.89
N PRO A 267 5.47 -16.82 -8.75
CA PRO A 267 6.63 -17.70 -8.71
C PRO A 267 7.60 -17.24 -7.61
N GLY A 268 7.65 -17.96 -6.49
CA GLY A 268 8.77 -17.93 -5.54
C GLY A 268 8.41 -17.60 -4.08
N ASP A 269 9.24 -18.10 -3.17
CA ASP A 269 9.16 -17.83 -1.72
C ASP A 269 9.87 -16.51 -1.39
N ILE A 270 9.22 -15.64 -0.63
CA ILE A 270 9.81 -14.37 -0.17
C ILE A 270 10.49 -14.59 1.17
N LEU A 271 11.81 -14.42 1.24
CA LEU A 271 12.56 -14.46 2.49
C LEU A 271 12.57 -13.08 3.16
N LEU A 272 12.07 -13.01 4.39
CA LEU A 272 12.19 -11.86 5.27
C LEU A 272 13.27 -12.11 6.33
N ARG A 273 14.22 -11.18 6.46
CA ARG A 273 15.20 -11.17 7.54
C ARG A 273 15.28 -9.79 8.17
N ARG A 274 14.57 -9.61 9.28
CA ARG A 274 14.33 -8.28 9.88
C ARG A 274 13.69 -7.28 8.91
N GLU A 275 12.92 -7.80 7.97
CA GLU A 275 12.19 -7.07 6.95
C GLU A 275 10.68 -7.22 7.17
N GLU A 276 9.90 -6.45 6.44
CA GLU A 276 8.43 -6.47 6.52
C GLU A 276 7.80 -6.84 5.16
N CYS A 277 6.67 -7.53 5.22
CA CYS A 277 5.91 -7.96 4.04
C CYS A 277 4.42 -7.70 4.27
N VAL A 278 3.74 -7.14 3.27
CA VAL A 278 2.27 -7.00 3.31
C VAL A 278 1.64 -8.35 3.02
N LEU A 279 0.84 -8.85 3.95
CA LEU A 279 0.02 -10.04 3.77
C LEU A 279 -1.30 -9.66 3.11
N HIS A 280 -1.69 -10.45 2.10
CA HIS A 280 -2.95 -10.33 1.39
C HIS A 280 -3.43 -11.71 0.92
N GLY A 281 -4.72 -11.85 0.65
CA GLY A 281 -5.30 -13.11 0.17
C GLY A 281 -5.03 -14.25 1.16
N SER A 282 -4.47 -15.35 0.68
CA SER A 282 -4.05 -16.47 1.52
C SER A 282 -2.64 -16.93 1.17
N GLY A 283 -2.01 -17.65 2.11
CA GLY A 283 -0.70 -18.20 1.89
C GLY A 283 -0.17 -18.96 3.11
N GLN A 284 1.15 -19.14 3.12
CA GLN A 284 1.90 -19.86 4.12
C GLN A 284 3.13 -19.06 4.57
N LEU A 285 3.49 -19.19 5.83
CA LEU A 285 4.70 -18.65 6.44
C LEU A 285 5.55 -19.81 6.95
N ALA A 286 6.75 -19.99 6.43
CA ALA A 286 7.72 -20.94 6.97
C ALA A 286 8.63 -20.20 7.97
N LEU A 287 8.61 -20.63 9.23
CA LEU A 287 9.28 -19.91 10.32
C LEU A 287 10.65 -20.53 10.63
N GLY A 288 11.73 -19.79 10.41
CA GLY A 288 13.09 -20.20 10.78
C GLY A 288 13.80 -21.16 9.83
N ALA A 289 13.15 -21.62 8.76
CA ALA A 289 13.79 -22.30 7.63
C ALA A 289 12.97 -22.11 6.34
N SER A 290 13.57 -22.44 5.19
CA SER A 290 12.89 -22.39 3.89
C SER A 290 11.87 -23.53 3.73
N PHE A 291 10.86 -23.32 2.88
CA PHE A 291 9.91 -24.36 2.46
C PHE A 291 10.55 -25.57 1.77
N SER A 292 11.83 -25.51 1.37
CA SER A 292 12.57 -26.70 0.91
C SER A 292 12.81 -27.72 2.03
N ASP A 293 12.79 -27.30 3.30
CA ASP A 293 12.76 -28.20 4.46
C ASP A 293 11.31 -28.66 4.68
N SER A 294 11.03 -29.93 4.39
CA SER A 294 9.69 -30.51 4.53
C SER A 294 9.15 -30.52 5.96
N THR A 295 10.01 -30.32 6.95
CA THR A 295 9.63 -30.32 8.37
C THR A 295 9.44 -28.92 8.92
N VAL A 296 9.65 -27.87 8.13
CA VAL A 296 9.61 -26.48 8.61
C VAL A 296 8.25 -26.13 9.23
N PRO A 297 8.20 -25.45 10.38
CA PRO A 297 6.94 -25.00 10.97
C PRO A 297 6.27 -24.00 10.03
N THR A 298 5.17 -24.45 9.43
CA THR A 298 4.44 -23.72 8.41
C THR A 298 3.12 -23.21 8.95
N VAL A 299 2.96 -21.90 9.04
CA VAL A 299 1.72 -21.23 9.46
C VAL A 299 0.94 -20.82 8.21
N GLN A 300 -0.28 -21.31 8.06
CA GLN A 300 -1.20 -20.80 7.04
C GLN A 300 -1.78 -19.46 7.49
N PHE A 301 -1.91 -18.52 6.57
CA PHE A 301 -2.62 -17.26 6.81
C PHE A 301 -3.71 -17.05 5.77
N GLU A 302 -4.78 -16.36 6.18
CA GLU A 302 -5.88 -15.92 5.33
C GLU A 302 -6.32 -14.54 5.80
N ILE A 303 -6.35 -13.57 4.88
CA ILE A 303 -6.82 -12.20 5.12
C ILE A 303 -8.23 -12.10 4.55
N ARG A 304 -9.21 -11.87 5.44
CA ARG A 304 -10.63 -11.67 5.12
C ARG A 304 -10.99 -10.20 5.21
#